data_AF-A0A059WHM9-F1
#
_entry.id   AF-A0A059WHM9-F1
#
_cell.length_a   1.000
_cell.length_b   1.000
_cell.length_c   1.000
_cell.angle_alpha   90.00
_cell.angle_beta   90.00
_cell.angle_gamma   90.00
#
_symmetry.space_group_name_H-M   'P 1'
#
loop_
_entity.id
_entity.type
_entity.pdbx_description
1 polymer ?
#
loop_
_entity_poly.entity_id
_entity_poly.type
_entity_poly.pdbx_seq_one_letter_code
_entity_poly.pdbx_strand_id
1 'polypeptide(L)'
;AARCFVTTGVVEPGDATRMLRINWKLKQLRHSGWPDLICILLGYALAAAWMFPEMNNGRPTWHAADLTVLSQPTSWRGAHQMLHASLQTLTWPGAWELIFVGPLSTYWWLRWSFKVLLWTWYLYQVSRLRLNLVASHPDSTGGISFISDAQTKFGWIILAYGVSYVAPTILYKLRFEGATIEVLSVWGYAASFVVGAPLLFTLPLFMFTKQLFQAKSHALEVLQERSMERAKAFEDKWLKACMSGHYELMSGSDLTGLDALNRVYDHIHKMRVV
;
A
#
# COMPACT_ATOMS: atom_id res chain seq x y z
N ALA A 1 -0.10 -8.70 -12.03
CA ALA A 1 -0.10 -7.27 -12.42
C ALA A 1 0.45 -7.04 -13.82
N ALA A 2 1.76 -6.91 -14.05
CA ALA A 2 2.28 -6.53 -15.38
C ALA A 2 1.89 -7.48 -16.52
N ARG A 3 1.92 -8.80 -16.29
CA ARG A 3 1.40 -9.79 -17.26
C ARG A 3 -0.11 -9.65 -17.44
N CYS A 4 -0.86 -9.48 -16.36
CA CYS A 4 -2.32 -9.32 -16.37
C CYS A 4 -2.74 -8.16 -17.27
N PHE A 5 -2.11 -6.99 -17.15
CA PHE A 5 -2.42 -5.84 -18.03
C PHE A 5 -2.26 -6.12 -19.52
N VAL A 6 -1.33 -7.02 -19.91
CA VAL A 6 -1.12 -7.41 -21.30
C VAL A 6 -2.12 -8.48 -21.73
N THR A 7 -2.40 -9.45 -20.87
CA THR A 7 -3.31 -10.57 -21.19
C THR A 7 -4.78 -10.18 -21.16
N THR A 8 -5.18 -9.22 -20.34
CA THR A 8 -6.58 -8.80 -20.21
C THR A 8 -7.02 -7.80 -21.28
N GLY A 9 -6.08 -7.27 -22.08
CA GLY A 9 -6.41 -6.30 -23.13
C GLY A 9 -6.93 -4.95 -22.62
N VAL A 10 -6.76 -4.65 -21.32
CA VAL A 10 -7.23 -3.42 -20.68
C VAL A 10 -6.49 -2.18 -21.21
N VAL A 11 -5.29 -2.34 -21.79
CA VAL A 11 -4.53 -1.24 -22.39
C VAL A 11 -4.95 -1.04 -23.85
N GLU A 12 -5.30 0.20 -24.22
CA GLU A 12 -5.66 0.55 -25.60
C GLU A 12 -4.51 0.23 -26.58
N PRO A 13 -4.78 -0.30 -27.79
CA PRO A 13 -3.74 -0.71 -28.74
C PRO A 13 -2.71 0.38 -29.08
N GLY A 14 -3.13 1.65 -29.10
CA GLY A 14 -2.25 2.80 -29.34
C GLY A 14 -1.21 3.04 -28.24
N ASP A 15 -1.46 2.61 -27.01
CA ASP A 15 -0.58 2.77 -25.85
C ASP A 15 0.24 1.50 -25.53
N ALA A 16 0.09 0.42 -26.32
CA ALA A 16 0.81 -0.85 -26.11
C ALA A 16 2.34 -0.68 -26.11
N THR A 17 2.87 0.17 -27.00
CA THR A 17 4.32 0.46 -27.08
C THR A 17 4.82 1.20 -25.85
N ARG A 18 4.01 2.11 -25.28
CA ARG A 18 4.33 2.80 -24.03
C ARG A 18 4.32 1.83 -22.85
N MET A 19 3.35 0.92 -22.80
CA MET A 19 3.28 -0.11 -21.78
C MET A 19 4.52 -1.03 -21.79
N LEU A 20 4.97 -1.47 -22.97
CA LEU A 20 6.21 -2.25 -23.11
C LEU A 20 7.43 -1.48 -22.61
N ARG A 21 7.52 -0.18 -22.89
CA ARG A 21 8.60 0.69 -22.39
C ARG A 21 8.58 0.80 -20.87
N ILE A 22 7.41 0.94 -20.25
CA ILE A 22 7.25 0.98 -18.78
C ILE A 22 7.69 -0.35 -18.18
N ASN A 23 7.25 -1.48 -18.75
CA ASN A 23 7.63 -2.82 -18.31
C ASN A 23 9.15 -3.06 -18.42
N TRP A 24 9.77 -2.58 -19.50
CA TRP A 24 11.21 -2.69 -19.69
C TRP A 24 11.98 -1.84 -18.66
N LYS A 25 11.56 -0.60 -18.43
CA LYS A 25 12.14 0.26 -17.37
C LYS A 25 11.98 -0.36 -15.99
N LEU A 26 10.81 -0.93 -15.67
CA LEU A 26 10.57 -1.64 -14.41
C LEU A 26 11.55 -2.82 -14.24
N LYS A 27 11.76 -3.60 -15.30
CA LYS A 27 12.71 -4.71 -15.30
C LYS A 27 14.14 -4.20 -15.07
N GLN A 28 14.55 -3.13 -15.74
CA GLN A 28 15.86 -2.52 -15.57
C GLN A 28 16.08 -2.00 -14.14
N LEU A 29 15.10 -1.27 -13.58
CA LEU A 29 15.16 -0.75 -12.21
C LEU A 29 15.18 -1.86 -11.16
N ARG A 30 14.51 -2.99 -11.42
CA ARG A 30 14.52 -4.15 -10.54
C ARG A 30 15.86 -4.89 -10.53
N HIS A 31 16.52 -4.98 -11.70
CA HIS A 31 17.81 -5.66 -11.83
C HIS A 31 19.01 -4.77 -11.53
N SER A 32 18.80 -3.45 -11.43
CA SER A 32 19.85 -2.52 -11.00
C SER A 32 20.30 -2.85 -9.57
N GLY A 33 21.61 -2.89 -9.34
CA GLY A 33 22.21 -3.05 -8.00
C GLY A 33 22.27 -1.74 -7.19
N TRP A 34 21.99 -0.60 -7.82
CA TRP A 34 21.99 0.72 -7.16
C TRP A 34 21.05 0.81 -5.96
N PRO A 35 19.79 0.30 -6.02
CA PRO A 35 18.91 0.31 -4.86
C PRO A 35 19.48 -0.49 -3.69
N ASP A 36 20.15 -1.61 -3.96
CA ASP A 36 20.74 -2.44 -2.91
C ASP A 36 21.91 -1.71 -2.23
N LEU A 37 22.80 -1.09 -3.02
CA LEU A 37 23.90 -0.26 -2.49
C LEU A 37 23.39 0.91 -1.65
N ILE A 38 22.36 1.64 -2.13
CA ILE A 38 21.76 2.76 -1.39
C ILE A 38 21.12 2.26 -0.10
N CYS A 39 20.41 1.13 -0.11
CA CYS A 39 19.80 0.55 1.10
C CYS A 39 20.87 0.12 2.11
N ILE A 40 22.00 -0.42 1.67
CA ILE A 40 23.10 -0.81 2.55
C ILE A 40 23.72 0.43 3.20
N LEU A 41 24.07 1.45 2.40
CA LEU A 41 24.67 2.69 2.91
C LEU A 41 23.74 3.40 3.89
N LEU A 42 22.46 3.53 3.54
CA LEU A 42 21.45 4.09 4.45
C LEU A 42 21.23 3.21 5.68
N GLY A 43 21.31 1.89 5.55
CA GLY A 43 21.19 0.96 6.66
C GLY A 43 22.26 1.19 7.72
N TYR A 44 23.53 1.31 7.28
CA TYR A 44 24.63 1.66 8.18
C TYR A 44 24.49 3.07 8.75
N ALA A 45 24.10 4.05 7.92
CA ALA A 45 23.93 5.43 8.38
C ALA A 45 22.82 5.56 9.43
N LEU A 46 21.68 4.88 9.27
CA LEU A 46 20.57 4.88 10.22
C LEU A 46 20.92 4.09 11.50
N ALA A 47 21.59 2.95 11.37
CA ALA A 47 22.07 2.16 12.51
C ALA A 47 23.13 2.93 13.33
N ALA A 48 23.93 3.78 12.69
CA ALA A 48 24.78 4.74 13.38
C ALA A 48 23.95 5.85 14.05
N ALA A 49 23.03 6.45 13.30
CA ALA A 49 22.27 7.62 13.73
C ALA A 49 21.41 7.38 14.98
N TRP A 50 20.85 6.17 15.17
CA TRP A 50 20.10 5.87 16.39
C TRP A 50 21.00 5.35 17.55
N MET A 51 22.16 4.75 17.26
CA MET A 51 23.05 4.17 18.28
C MET A 51 23.94 5.24 18.93
N PHE A 52 24.49 6.17 18.16
CA PHE A 52 25.39 7.19 18.69
C PHE A 52 24.76 8.10 19.76
N PRO A 53 23.50 8.56 19.62
CA PRO A 53 22.83 9.29 20.70
C PRO A 53 22.68 8.44 21.97
N GLU A 54 22.39 7.14 21.83
CA GLU A 54 22.18 6.26 22.97
C GLU A 54 23.45 6.05 23.79
N MET A 55 24.61 6.02 23.13
CA MET A 55 25.93 5.99 23.80
C MET A 55 26.21 7.27 24.62
N ASN A 56 25.55 8.38 24.30
CA ASN A 56 25.77 9.69 24.91
C ASN A 56 24.68 10.07 25.93
N ASN A 57 23.65 9.24 26.09
CA ASN A 57 22.51 9.54 26.96
C ASN A 57 22.78 9.28 28.46
N GLY A 58 23.97 8.77 28.82
CA GLY A 58 24.37 8.54 30.22
C GLY A 58 23.59 7.42 30.93
N ARG A 59 22.67 6.74 30.23
CA ARG A 59 21.89 5.61 30.75
C ARG A 59 22.58 4.30 30.39
N PRO A 60 22.95 3.44 31.34
CA PRO A 60 23.54 2.15 31.01
C PRO A 60 22.46 1.27 30.35
N THR A 61 22.67 0.95 29.08
CA THR A 61 21.84 0.01 28.33
C THR A 61 22.66 -1.23 27.98
N TRP A 62 21.99 -2.28 27.49
CA TRP A 62 22.69 -3.49 27.11
C TRP A 62 23.63 -3.29 25.90
N HIS A 63 23.43 -2.24 25.08
CA HIS A 63 24.28 -1.89 23.95
C HIS A 63 25.44 -0.95 24.32
N ALA A 64 25.20 -0.04 25.28
CA ALA A 64 26.17 0.96 25.72
C ALA A 64 26.18 1.00 27.26
N ALA A 65 27.25 0.50 27.85
CA ALA A 65 27.42 0.44 29.29
C ALA A 65 28.84 0.88 29.66
N ASP A 66 28.96 1.51 30.82
CA ASP A 66 30.26 1.79 31.40
C ASP A 66 30.86 0.48 31.92
N LEU A 67 31.79 -0.08 31.15
CA LEU A 67 32.47 -1.34 31.49
C LEU A 67 33.22 -1.26 32.83
N THR A 68 33.52 -0.05 33.33
CA THR A 68 34.14 0.16 34.65
C THR A 68 33.19 -0.14 35.81
N VAL A 69 31.87 -0.12 35.60
CA VAL A 69 30.85 -0.44 36.62
C VAL A 69 30.66 -1.97 36.77
N LEU A 70 30.91 -2.73 35.69
CA LEU A 70 30.82 -4.20 35.72
C LEU A 70 32.08 -4.86 36.30
N SER A 71 33.23 -4.19 36.24
CA SER A 71 34.41 -4.53 37.04
C SER A 71 34.31 -3.82 38.39
N GLN A 72 33.76 -4.48 39.43
CA GLN A 72 33.79 -3.92 40.79
C GLN A 72 35.21 -3.41 41.12
N PRO A 73 35.43 -2.10 41.36
CA PRO A 73 36.73 -1.63 41.76
C PRO A 73 36.93 -2.04 43.22
N THR A 74 37.68 -3.12 43.46
CA THR A 74 38.18 -3.51 44.80
C THR A 74 39.21 -2.53 45.36
N SER A 75 39.42 -1.36 44.73
CA SER A 75 40.39 -0.36 45.17
C SER A 75 39.83 1.06 45.10
N TRP A 76 40.16 1.85 46.13
CA TRP A 76 39.83 3.27 46.34
C TRP A 76 40.27 4.20 45.19
N ARG A 77 41.16 3.77 44.29
CA ARG A 77 41.55 4.54 43.10
C ARG A 77 40.46 4.57 42.02
N GLY A 78 39.56 3.58 41.97
CA GLY A 78 38.43 3.57 41.03
C GLY A 78 37.33 4.59 41.37
N ALA A 79 37.20 4.99 42.65
CA ALA A 79 36.19 5.94 43.10
C ALA A 79 36.45 7.38 42.61
N HIS A 80 37.71 7.75 42.38
CA HIS A 80 38.07 9.08 41.86
C HIS A 80 37.81 9.24 40.35
N GLN A 81 37.52 8.15 39.64
CA GLN A 81 37.26 8.15 38.20
C GLN A 81 35.76 8.20 37.86
N MET A 82 34.91 8.63 38.80
CA MET A 82 33.48 8.90 38.57
C MET A 82 33.17 10.36 38.21
N LEU A 83 34.18 11.22 38.14
CA LEU A 83 34.05 12.68 37.93
C LEU A 83 34.29 13.16 36.50
N HIS A 84 34.68 12.28 35.58
CA HIS A 84 34.76 12.61 34.16
C HIS A 84 33.63 11.89 33.44
N ALA A 85 32.84 12.64 32.65
CA ALA A 85 31.78 12.10 31.80
C ALA A 85 32.32 10.90 31.02
N SER A 86 31.99 9.68 31.49
CA SER A 86 32.49 8.46 30.90
C SER A 86 31.75 8.27 29.57
N LEU A 87 32.50 8.38 28.47
CA LEU A 87 32.01 7.94 27.17
C LEU A 87 31.63 6.47 27.33
N GLN A 88 30.34 6.17 27.23
CA GLN A 88 29.88 4.78 27.33
C GLN A 88 30.50 4.00 26.17
N THR A 89 31.25 2.97 26.51
CA THR A 89 31.83 2.07 25.51
C THR A 89 30.77 1.10 25.02
N LEU A 90 30.81 0.78 23.72
CA LEU A 90 29.95 -0.27 23.17
C LEU A 90 30.26 -1.58 23.87
N THR A 91 29.22 -2.24 24.35
CA THR A 91 29.32 -3.62 24.82
C THR A 91 29.51 -4.55 23.62
N TRP A 92 29.97 -5.78 23.86
CA TRP A 92 30.08 -6.77 22.78
C TRP A 92 28.74 -7.02 22.06
N PRO A 93 27.59 -7.15 22.77
CA PRO A 93 26.27 -7.17 22.13
C PRO A 93 25.95 -5.91 21.31
N GLY A 94 26.27 -4.72 21.82
CA GLY A 94 26.05 -3.46 21.11
C GLY A 94 26.86 -3.34 19.81
N ALA A 95 28.09 -3.84 19.80
CA ALA A 95 28.93 -3.91 18.59
C ALA A 95 28.35 -4.86 17.54
N TRP A 96 27.85 -6.01 17.97
CA TRP A 96 27.18 -6.95 17.07
C TRP A 96 25.92 -6.34 16.43
N GLU A 97 25.16 -5.59 17.23
CA GLU A 97 23.99 -4.88 16.72
C GLU A 97 24.36 -3.78 15.72
N LEU A 98 25.38 -2.98 16.01
CA LEU A 98 25.79 -1.87 15.16
C LEU A 98 26.23 -2.35 13.78
N ILE A 99 26.98 -3.44 13.74
CA ILE A 99 27.65 -3.92 12.53
C ILE A 99 26.74 -4.82 11.71
N PHE A 100 25.98 -5.72 12.36
CA PHE A 100 25.24 -6.76 11.66
C PHE A 100 23.74 -6.55 11.75
N VAL A 101 23.17 -6.57 12.95
CA VAL A 101 21.71 -6.68 13.15
C VAL A 101 20.98 -5.41 12.71
N GLY A 102 21.45 -4.24 13.16
CA GLY A 102 20.86 -2.95 12.84
C GLY A 102 20.85 -2.66 11.35
N PRO A 103 22.01 -2.71 10.65
CA PRO A 103 22.08 -2.49 9.21
C PRO A 103 21.27 -3.53 8.42
N LEU A 104 21.29 -4.81 8.81
CA LEU A 104 20.54 -5.87 8.12
C LEU A 104 19.02 -5.68 8.24
N SER A 105 18.53 -5.38 9.44
CA SER A 105 17.10 -5.12 9.65
C SER A 105 16.66 -3.89 8.86
N THR A 106 17.44 -2.80 8.96
CA THR A 106 17.15 -1.55 8.26
C THR A 106 17.19 -1.74 6.74
N TYR A 107 18.17 -2.48 6.22
CA TYR A 107 18.26 -2.84 4.82
C TYR A 107 17.00 -3.56 4.34
N TRP A 108 16.52 -4.55 5.11
CA TRP A 108 15.32 -5.30 4.76
C TRP A 108 14.10 -4.38 4.60
N TRP A 109 13.90 -3.48 5.56
CA TRP A 109 12.79 -2.52 5.54
C TRP A 109 12.93 -1.49 4.41
N LEU A 110 14.11 -0.92 4.21
CA LEU A 110 14.38 -0.01 3.10
C LEU A 110 14.15 -0.69 1.76
N ARG A 111 14.52 -1.97 1.63
CA ARG A 111 14.34 -2.72 0.39
C ARG A 111 12.86 -2.96 0.09
N TRP A 112 12.06 -3.25 1.11
CA TRP A 112 10.61 -3.33 0.99
C TRP A 112 9.98 -1.98 0.65
N SER A 113 10.42 -0.90 1.30
CA SER A 113 9.99 0.46 0.97
C SER A 113 10.28 0.82 -0.48
N PHE A 114 11.46 0.46 -1.00
CA PHE A 114 11.80 0.65 -2.41
C PHE A 114 10.88 -0.15 -3.35
N LYS A 115 10.50 -1.38 -2.98
CA LYS A 115 9.53 -2.17 -3.76
C LYS A 115 8.15 -1.48 -3.78
N VAL A 116 7.71 -0.90 -2.67
CA VAL A 116 6.45 -0.16 -2.60
C VAL A 116 6.53 1.11 -3.46
N LEU A 117 7.62 1.88 -3.38
CA LEU A 117 7.84 3.05 -4.22
C LEU A 117 7.84 2.70 -5.71
N LEU A 118 8.52 1.63 -6.09
CA LEU A 118 8.55 1.15 -7.47
C LEU A 118 7.17 0.69 -7.94
N TRP A 119 6.38 0.07 -7.05
CA TRP A 119 5.00 -0.32 -7.31
C TRP A 119 4.10 0.89 -7.52
N THR A 120 4.16 1.89 -6.63
CA THR A 120 3.41 3.15 -6.75
C THR A 120 3.79 3.91 -8.01
N TRP A 121 5.09 4.00 -8.32
CA TRP A 121 5.58 4.61 -9.56
C TRP A 121 5.05 3.87 -10.80
N TYR A 122 5.09 2.54 -10.79
CA TYR A 122 4.58 1.72 -11.89
C TYR A 122 3.08 1.96 -12.11
N LEU A 123 2.29 1.91 -11.04
CA LEU A 123 0.85 2.18 -11.11
C LEU A 123 0.55 3.60 -11.59
N TYR A 124 1.32 4.60 -11.13
CA TYR A 124 1.22 5.98 -11.62
C TYR A 124 1.47 6.10 -13.12
N GLN A 125 2.46 5.37 -13.66
CA GLN A 125 2.70 5.39 -15.10
C GLN A 125 1.56 4.72 -15.87
N VAL A 126 1.02 3.62 -15.35
CA VAL A 126 -0.11 2.90 -15.97
C VAL A 126 -1.41 3.71 -15.89
N SER A 127 -1.65 4.44 -14.80
CA SER A 127 -2.83 5.30 -14.63
C SER A 127 -2.83 6.53 -15.54
N ARG A 128 -1.73 6.79 -16.28
CA ARG A 128 -1.66 7.82 -17.31
C ARG A 128 -1.89 7.29 -18.72
N LEU A 129 -1.94 5.97 -18.89
CA LEU A 129 -2.33 5.34 -20.14
C LEU A 129 -3.85 5.36 -20.26
N ARG A 130 -4.35 5.32 -21.50
CA ARG A 130 -5.78 5.13 -21.75
C ARG A 130 -6.12 3.67 -21.52
N LEU A 131 -6.81 3.40 -20.41
CA LEU A 131 -7.30 2.07 -20.08
C LEU A 131 -8.72 1.93 -20.68
N ASN A 132 -8.94 0.86 -21.43
CA ASN A 132 -10.25 0.44 -21.87
C ASN A 132 -10.94 -0.32 -20.73
N LEU A 133 -11.50 0.45 -19.79
CA LEU A 133 -12.22 -0.08 -18.64
C LEU A 133 -13.63 -0.46 -19.06
N VAL A 134 -14.00 -1.72 -18.86
CA VAL A 134 -15.32 -2.23 -19.22
C VAL A 134 -16.16 -2.32 -17.95
N ALA A 135 -17.13 -1.40 -17.79
CA ALA A 135 -17.94 -1.34 -16.58
C ALA A 135 -18.80 -2.60 -16.34
N SER A 136 -19.13 -3.34 -17.41
CA SER A 136 -19.86 -4.60 -17.34
C SER A 136 -18.99 -5.81 -16.96
N HIS A 137 -17.69 -5.61 -16.71
CA HIS A 137 -16.79 -6.70 -16.33
C HIS A 137 -17.22 -7.31 -14.97
N PRO A 138 -17.16 -8.64 -14.79
CA PRO A 138 -17.68 -9.32 -13.59
C PRO A 138 -16.92 -9.00 -12.28
N ASP A 139 -15.81 -8.26 -12.36
CA ASP A 139 -14.95 -7.94 -11.20
C ASP A 139 -15.34 -6.65 -10.46
N SER A 140 -16.45 -6.01 -10.85
CA SER A 140 -17.00 -4.76 -10.29
C SER A 140 -16.00 -3.60 -10.20
N THR A 141 -14.88 -3.69 -10.91
CA THR A 141 -13.78 -2.71 -10.90
C THR A 141 -13.26 -2.41 -12.31
N GLY A 142 -13.98 -2.84 -13.35
CA GLY A 142 -13.68 -2.46 -14.73
C GLY A 142 -12.52 -3.23 -15.35
N GLY A 143 -12.19 -4.42 -14.83
CA GLY A 143 -11.11 -5.29 -15.35
C GLY A 143 -9.76 -5.12 -14.64
N ILE A 144 -9.69 -4.38 -13.53
CA ILE A 144 -8.45 -4.09 -12.79
C ILE A 144 -8.40 -4.65 -11.36
N SER A 145 -9.30 -5.57 -10.98
CA SER A 145 -9.35 -6.13 -9.61
C SER A 145 -8.04 -6.77 -9.15
N PHE A 146 -7.23 -7.29 -10.07
CA PHE A 146 -5.92 -7.88 -9.77
C PHE A 146 -4.94 -6.88 -9.12
N ILE A 147 -5.17 -5.57 -9.25
CA ILE A 147 -4.41 -4.54 -8.54
C ILE A 147 -4.74 -4.57 -7.05
N SER A 148 -6.03 -4.72 -6.72
CA SER A 148 -6.51 -4.86 -5.33
C SER A 148 -5.96 -6.13 -4.68
N ASP A 149 -5.91 -7.25 -5.41
CA ASP A 149 -5.31 -8.50 -4.90
C ASP A 149 -3.81 -8.37 -4.60
N ALA A 150 -3.07 -7.71 -5.50
CA ALA A 150 -1.67 -7.41 -5.26
C ALA A 150 -1.51 -6.49 -4.05
N GLN A 151 -2.49 -5.63 -3.84
CA GLN A 151 -2.48 -4.68 -2.76
C GLN A 151 -2.72 -5.32 -1.38
N THR A 152 -3.71 -6.20 -1.25
CA THR A 152 -4.01 -6.88 0.03
C THR A 152 -2.79 -7.56 0.65
N LYS A 153 -1.84 -8.03 -0.18
CA LYS A 153 -0.59 -8.65 0.29
C LYS A 153 0.35 -7.70 1.03
N PHE A 154 0.33 -6.41 0.72
CA PHE A 154 1.15 -5.42 1.43
C PHE A 154 0.64 -5.13 2.85
N GLY A 155 -0.64 -5.44 3.14
CA GLY A 155 -1.20 -5.29 4.49
C GLY A 155 -0.42 -6.09 5.54
N TRP A 156 0.04 -7.30 5.19
CA TRP A 156 0.89 -8.12 6.07
C TRP A 156 2.23 -7.46 6.42
N ILE A 157 2.81 -6.74 5.47
CA ILE A 157 4.11 -6.07 5.66
C ILE A 157 3.93 -4.87 6.60
N ILE A 158 2.83 -4.12 6.44
CA ILE A 158 2.48 -3.01 7.32
C ILE A 158 2.24 -3.52 8.75
N LEU A 159 1.49 -4.60 8.90
CA LEU A 159 1.27 -5.23 10.20
C LEU A 159 2.59 -5.66 10.85
N ALA A 160 3.47 -6.33 10.09
CA ALA A 160 4.79 -6.71 10.57
C ALA A 160 5.63 -5.50 11.00
N TYR A 161 5.58 -4.39 10.26
CA TYR A 161 6.29 -3.16 10.61
C TYR A 161 5.73 -2.52 11.89
N GLY A 162 4.41 -2.46 12.00
CA GLY A 162 3.72 -1.91 13.17
C GLY A 162 4.08 -2.67 14.45
N VAL A 163 4.05 -4.00 14.39
CA VAL A 163 4.40 -4.85 15.53
C VAL A 163 5.90 -4.78 15.86
N SER A 164 6.77 -4.66 14.85
CA SER A 164 8.23 -4.71 15.06
C SER A 164 8.84 -3.36 15.50
N TYR A 165 8.29 -2.23 15.05
CA TYR A 165 8.87 -0.90 15.30
C TYR A 165 7.94 0.05 16.05
N VAL A 166 6.67 0.11 15.69
CA VAL A 166 5.74 1.10 16.24
C VAL A 166 5.30 0.72 17.66
N ALA A 167 4.84 -0.51 17.85
CA ALA A 167 4.37 -0.98 19.15
C ALA A 167 5.47 -0.99 20.23
N PRO A 168 6.70 -1.49 19.98
CA PRO A 168 7.77 -1.46 20.98
C PRO A 168 8.21 -0.05 21.35
N THR A 169 8.25 0.86 20.37
CA THR A 169 8.60 2.27 20.63
C THR A 169 7.58 2.93 21.55
N ILE A 170 6.28 2.74 21.29
CA ILE A 170 5.21 3.28 22.14
C ILE A 170 5.27 2.65 23.53
N LEU A 171 5.43 1.32 23.61
CA LEU A 171 5.50 0.59 24.86
C LEU A 171 6.69 1.04 25.71
N TYR A 172 7.85 1.25 25.08
CA TYR A 172 9.06 1.71 25.76
C TYR A 172 8.83 3.07 26.42
N LYS A 173 8.25 4.03 25.68
CA LYS A 173 7.94 5.35 26.21
C LYS A 173 6.92 5.35 27.35
N LEU A 174 5.86 4.55 27.21
CA LEU A 174 4.82 4.48 28.22
C LEU A 174 5.31 3.77 29.50
N ARG A 175 6.07 2.67 29.35
CA ARG A 175 6.43 1.81 30.49
C ARG A 175 7.71 2.24 31.19
N PHE A 176 8.74 2.63 30.44
CA PHE A 176 10.09 2.88 30.97
C PHE A 176 10.39 4.38 31.10
N GLU A 177 9.90 5.22 30.18
CA GLU A 177 10.08 6.68 30.30
C GLU A 177 8.99 7.34 31.17
N GLY A 178 7.91 6.61 31.48
CA GLY A 178 6.78 7.14 32.24
C GLY A 178 6.02 8.26 31.50
N ALA A 179 6.18 8.34 30.18
CA ALA A 179 5.53 9.37 29.36
C ALA A 179 4.02 9.18 29.36
N THR A 180 3.26 10.26 29.45
CA THR A 180 1.81 10.23 29.29
C THR A 180 1.42 10.06 27.81
N ILE A 181 0.25 9.47 27.56
CA ILE A 181 -0.26 9.20 26.21
C ILE A 181 -0.45 10.49 25.40
N GLU A 182 -0.70 11.61 26.08
CA GLU A 182 -0.94 12.93 25.48
C GLU A 182 0.32 13.57 24.87
N VAL A 183 1.51 13.05 25.17
CA VAL A 183 2.75 13.56 24.61
C VAL A 183 2.82 13.21 23.12
N LEU A 184 3.06 14.23 22.28
CA LEU A 184 3.18 14.08 20.81
C LEU A 184 4.18 13.00 20.40
N SER A 185 5.23 12.82 21.20
CA SER A 185 6.26 11.80 20.99
C SER A 185 5.77 10.36 21.18
N VAL A 186 4.56 10.14 21.71
CA VAL A 186 3.92 8.82 21.87
C VAL A 186 2.74 8.69 20.90
N TRP A 187 1.71 9.54 21.04
CA TRP A 187 0.52 9.44 20.18
C TRP A 187 0.82 9.81 18.72
N GLY A 188 1.82 10.65 18.44
CA GLY A 188 2.22 11.01 17.09
C GLY A 188 2.76 9.81 16.29
N TYR A 189 3.47 8.87 16.94
CA TYR A 189 3.90 7.62 16.28
C TYR A 189 2.70 6.71 15.99
N ALA A 190 1.76 6.60 16.94
CA ALA A 190 0.54 5.83 16.72
C ALA A 190 -0.31 6.43 15.59
N ALA A 191 -0.58 7.74 15.64
CA ALA A 191 -1.38 8.44 14.65
C ALA A 191 -0.72 8.43 13.26
N SER A 192 0.60 8.68 13.18
CA SER A 192 1.32 8.61 11.90
C SER A 192 1.29 7.20 11.29
N PHE A 193 1.35 6.14 12.10
CA PHE A 193 1.22 4.78 11.59
C PHE A 193 -0.23 4.47 11.16
N VAL A 194 -1.22 4.77 12.01
CA VAL A 194 -2.64 4.48 11.75
C VAL A 194 -3.18 5.25 10.55
N VAL A 195 -2.74 6.50 10.35
CA VAL A 195 -3.17 7.33 9.22
C VAL A 195 -2.24 7.17 8.03
N GLY A 196 -0.92 7.25 8.26
CA GLY A 196 0.08 7.27 7.20
C GLY A 196 0.21 5.95 6.47
N ALA A 197 0.13 4.81 7.16
CA ALA A 197 0.29 3.52 6.49
C ALA A 197 -0.88 3.19 5.53
N PRO A 198 -2.16 3.37 5.93
CA PRO A 198 -3.28 3.24 4.98
C PRO A 198 -3.26 4.30 3.88
N LEU A 199 -2.85 5.55 4.18
CA LEU A 199 -2.80 6.62 3.19
C LEU A 199 -1.75 6.33 2.10
N LEU A 200 -0.53 5.95 2.49
CA LEU A 200 0.53 5.55 1.57
C LEU A 200 0.09 4.41 0.65
N PHE A 201 -0.82 3.58 1.14
CA PHE A 201 -1.29 2.39 0.45
C PHE A 201 -2.50 2.60 -0.47
N THR A 202 -3.41 3.47 -0.05
CA THR A 202 -4.58 3.88 -0.85
C THR A 202 -4.20 4.87 -1.94
N LEU A 203 -3.10 5.61 -1.79
CA LEU A 203 -2.59 6.58 -2.76
C LEU A 203 -2.47 6.03 -4.20
N PRO A 204 -1.90 4.85 -4.46
CA PRO A 204 -1.89 4.27 -5.81
C PRO A 204 -3.28 3.88 -6.36
N LEU A 205 -4.28 3.60 -5.52
CA LEU A 205 -5.66 3.36 -5.99
C LEU A 205 -6.32 4.65 -6.45
N PHE A 206 -6.10 5.75 -5.71
CA PHE A 206 -6.66 7.06 -6.03
C PHE A 206 -6.26 7.57 -7.43
N MET A 207 -5.11 7.10 -7.93
CA MET A 207 -4.64 7.44 -9.29
C MET A 207 -5.58 6.92 -10.39
N PHE A 208 -6.36 5.85 -10.14
CA PHE A 208 -7.29 5.26 -11.11
C PHE A 208 -8.74 5.75 -10.95
N THR A 209 -9.07 6.40 -9.83
CA THR A 209 -10.43 6.88 -9.51
C THR A 209 -11.05 7.69 -10.64
N LYS A 210 -10.29 8.63 -11.23
CA LYS A 210 -10.80 9.47 -12.33
C LYS A 210 -11.18 8.63 -13.56
N GLN A 211 -10.36 7.65 -13.93
CA GLN A 211 -10.63 6.81 -15.10
C GLN A 211 -11.82 5.87 -14.86
N LEU A 212 -11.90 5.27 -13.66
CA LEU A 212 -13.03 4.40 -13.29
C LEU A 212 -14.34 5.18 -13.23
N PHE A 213 -14.31 6.41 -12.71
CA PHE A 213 -15.48 7.27 -12.67
C PHE A 213 -15.98 7.59 -14.08
N GLN A 214 -15.09 8.00 -14.98
CA GLN A 214 -15.44 8.30 -16.37
C GLN A 214 -16.00 7.07 -17.11
N ALA A 215 -15.39 5.90 -16.92
CA ALA A 215 -15.86 4.65 -17.51
C ALA A 215 -17.25 4.26 -16.98
N LYS A 216 -17.49 4.42 -15.67
CA LYS A 216 -18.79 4.17 -15.04
C LYS A 216 -19.86 5.13 -15.55
N SER A 217 -19.57 6.43 -15.58
CA SER A 217 -20.51 7.45 -16.07
C SER A 217 -20.91 7.20 -17.52
N HIS A 218 -19.92 6.99 -18.40
CA HIS A 218 -20.18 6.72 -19.81
C HIS A 218 -20.99 5.44 -20.02
N ALA A 219 -20.68 4.37 -19.28
CA ALA A 219 -21.44 3.12 -19.38
C ALA A 219 -22.88 3.26 -18.88
N LEU A 220 -23.12 4.07 -17.84
CA LEU A 220 -24.47 4.35 -17.34
C LEU A 220 -25.28 5.16 -18.35
N GLU A 221 -24.69 6.18 -18.98
CA GLU A 221 -25.34 6.99 -20.02
C GLU A 221 -25.79 6.12 -21.20
N VAL A 222 -24.86 5.33 -21.76
CA VAL A 222 -25.17 4.42 -22.89
C VAL A 222 -26.22 3.39 -22.50
N LEU A 223 -26.16 2.86 -21.28
CA LEU A 223 -27.13 1.87 -20.82
C LEU A 223 -28.52 2.48 -20.61
N GLN A 224 -28.60 3.74 -20.12
CA GLN A 224 -29.86 4.46 -19.97
C GLN A 224 -30.52 4.77 -21.32
N GLU A 225 -29.75 5.16 -22.33
CA GLU A 225 -30.27 5.36 -23.69
C GLU A 225 -30.86 4.04 -24.24
N ARG A 226 -30.11 2.95 -24.15
CA ARG A 226 -30.53 1.62 -24.64
C ARG A 226 -31.68 1.02 -23.85
N SER A 227 -31.72 1.20 -22.53
CA SER A 227 -32.81 0.73 -21.70
C SER A 227 -34.10 1.47 -22.02
N MET A 228 -34.02 2.78 -22.27
CA MET A 228 -35.17 3.61 -22.66
C MET A 228 -35.71 3.24 -24.04
N GLU A 229 -34.84 3.01 -25.03
CA GLU A 229 -35.23 2.49 -26.36
C GLU A 229 -36.00 1.16 -26.23
N ARG A 230 -35.49 0.24 -25.41
CA ARG A 230 -36.07 -1.10 -25.25
C ARG A 230 -37.36 -1.10 -24.42
N ALA A 231 -37.45 -0.24 -23.40
CA ALA A 231 -38.66 -0.04 -22.61
C ALA A 231 -39.82 0.49 -23.46
N LYS A 232 -39.56 1.50 -24.31
CA LYS A 232 -40.57 2.00 -25.27
C LYS A 232 -41.03 0.93 -26.25
N ALA A 233 -40.09 0.18 -26.82
CA ALA A 233 -40.41 -0.90 -27.75
C ALA A 233 -41.25 -2.01 -27.08
N PHE A 234 -41.00 -2.29 -25.80
CA PHE A 234 -41.80 -3.22 -25.01
C PHE A 234 -43.22 -2.66 -24.76
N GLU A 235 -43.35 -1.42 -24.33
CA GLU A 235 -44.64 -0.77 -24.06
C GLU A 235 -45.53 -0.73 -25.31
N ASP A 236 -44.98 -0.34 -26.46
CA ASP A 236 -45.71 -0.31 -27.74
C ASP A 236 -46.25 -1.69 -28.14
N LYS A 237 -45.43 -2.74 -27.95
CA LYS A 237 -45.85 -4.13 -28.23
C LYS A 237 -46.89 -4.59 -27.23
N TRP A 238 -46.68 -4.31 -25.94
CA TRP A 238 -47.58 -4.69 -24.85
C TRP A 238 -48.98 -4.09 -25.04
N LEU A 239 -49.06 -2.78 -25.32
CA LEU A 239 -50.32 -2.08 -25.59
C LEU A 239 -51.04 -2.67 -26.80
N LYS A 240 -50.32 -2.99 -27.89
CA LYS A 240 -50.91 -3.65 -29.08
C LYS A 240 -51.43 -5.05 -28.77
N ALA A 241 -50.74 -5.83 -27.94
CA ALA A 241 -51.21 -7.16 -27.52
C ALA A 241 -52.46 -7.08 -26.64
N CYS A 242 -52.53 -6.12 -25.72
CA CYS A 242 -53.71 -5.86 -24.91
C CYS A 242 -54.95 -5.51 -25.77
N MET A 243 -54.76 -4.73 -26.85
CA MET A 243 -55.86 -4.39 -27.76
C MET A 243 -56.28 -5.55 -28.68
N SER A 244 -55.39 -6.50 -28.98
CA SER A 244 -55.62 -7.60 -29.93
C SER A 244 -55.99 -8.94 -29.29
N GLY A 245 -56.02 -9.03 -27.95
CA GLY A 245 -56.42 -10.24 -27.20
C GLY A 245 -55.41 -11.40 -27.21
N HIS A 246 -54.22 -11.23 -27.82
CA HIS A 246 -53.19 -12.28 -27.93
C HIS A 246 -52.11 -12.12 -26.84
N TYR A 247 -52.43 -12.44 -25.59
CA TYR A 247 -51.53 -12.20 -24.44
C TYR A 247 -50.37 -13.21 -24.29
N GLU A 248 -50.50 -14.41 -24.86
CA GLU A 248 -49.88 -15.60 -24.26
C GLU A 248 -48.49 -15.95 -24.81
N LEU A 249 -48.08 -15.42 -25.97
CA LEU A 249 -46.79 -15.80 -26.60
C LEU A 249 -45.68 -14.74 -26.51
N MET A 250 -45.99 -13.50 -26.11
CA MET A 250 -45.07 -12.36 -26.27
C MET A 250 -44.39 -11.90 -24.96
N SER A 251 -44.92 -12.28 -23.80
CA SER A 251 -44.47 -11.75 -22.51
C SER A 251 -43.14 -12.35 -22.01
N GLY A 252 -42.93 -13.66 -22.16
CA GLY A 252 -41.80 -14.33 -21.50
C GLY A 252 -40.41 -13.87 -21.96
N SER A 253 -40.18 -13.76 -23.26
CA SER A 253 -38.86 -13.43 -23.83
C SER A 253 -38.49 -11.95 -23.65
N ASP A 254 -39.43 -11.05 -23.87
CA ASP A 254 -39.21 -9.60 -23.70
C ASP A 254 -39.07 -9.23 -22.20
N LEU A 255 -39.85 -9.84 -21.29
CA LEU A 255 -39.67 -9.66 -19.84
C LEU A 255 -38.32 -10.19 -19.35
N THR A 256 -37.89 -11.36 -19.85
CA THR A 256 -36.55 -11.91 -19.52
C THR A 256 -35.44 -10.98 -20.01
N GLY A 257 -35.60 -10.38 -21.19
CA GLY A 257 -34.67 -9.39 -21.72
C GLY A 257 -34.59 -8.10 -20.88
N LEU A 258 -35.73 -7.60 -20.39
CA LEU A 258 -35.77 -6.45 -19.48
C LEU A 258 -35.11 -6.74 -18.13
N ASP A 259 -35.38 -7.91 -17.55
CA ASP A 259 -34.78 -8.33 -16.29
C ASP A 259 -33.26 -8.55 -16.42
N ALA A 260 -32.79 -9.08 -17.55
CA ALA A 260 -31.36 -9.15 -17.86
C ALA A 260 -30.71 -7.76 -17.92
N LEU A 261 -31.40 -6.78 -18.51
CA LEU A 261 -30.93 -5.39 -18.63
C LEU A 261 -30.85 -4.69 -17.26
N ASN A 262 -31.85 -4.89 -16.40
CA ASN A 262 -31.83 -4.42 -15.01
C ASN A 262 -30.67 -5.04 -14.23
N ARG A 263 -30.40 -6.34 -14.40
CA ARG A 263 -29.25 -6.99 -13.76
C ARG A 263 -27.91 -6.40 -14.19
N VAL A 264 -27.75 -6.07 -15.48
CA VAL A 264 -26.55 -5.38 -15.99
C VAL A 264 -26.47 -3.96 -15.42
N TYR A 265 -27.58 -3.23 -15.34
CA TYR A 265 -27.62 -1.89 -14.75
C TYR A 265 -27.21 -1.90 -13.28
N ASP A 266 -27.79 -2.79 -12.48
CA ASP A 266 -27.46 -2.93 -11.07
C ASP A 266 -25.98 -3.30 -10.86
N HIS A 267 -25.43 -4.15 -11.74
CA HIS A 267 -24.02 -4.52 -11.70
C HIS A 267 -23.10 -3.31 -11.97
N ILE A 268 -23.38 -2.55 -13.02
CA ILE A 268 -22.61 -1.33 -13.37
C ILE A 268 -22.78 -0.26 -12.28
N HIS A 269 -23.99 -0.12 -11.73
CA HIS A 269 -24.26 0.83 -10.66
C HIS A 269 -23.46 0.48 -9.38
N LYS A 270 -23.33 -0.82 -9.07
CA LYS A 270 -22.51 -1.34 -7.96
C LYS A 270 -21.01 -1.34 -8.23
N MET A 271 -20.55 -0.97 -9.44
CA MET A 271 -19.13 -0.83 -9.76
C MET A 271 -18.46 0.15 -8.78
N ARG A 272 -17.36 -0.31 -8.17
CA ARG A 272 -16.57 0.45 -7.19
C ARG A 272 -15.59 1.35 -7.91
N VAL A 273 -15.51 2.61 -7.46
CA VAL A 273 -14.59 3.61 -8.00
C VAL A 273 -13.38 3.81 -7.05
N VAL A 274 -13.56 3.50 -5.77
CA VAL A 274 -12.55 3.33 -4.69
C VAL A 274 -13.09 2.31 -3.68
#